data_AF-A0A1H8DTN2-F1
#
_entry.id   AF-A0A1H8DTN2-F1
#
_cell.length_a   1.000
_cell.length_b   1.000
_cell.length_c   1.000
_cell.angle_alpha   90.00
_cell.angle_beta   90.00
_cell.angle_gamma   90.00
#
_symmetry.space_group_name_H-M   'P 1'
#
loop_
_entity.id
_entity.type
_entity.pdbx_description
1 polymer ?
#
loop_
_entity_poly.entity_id
_entity_poly.type
_entity_poly.pdbx_seq_one_letter_code
_entity_poly.pdbx_strand_id
1 'polypeptide(L)'
;MSRNQYTVGLLFLIAGAVILLGKIGFFSFIGTNFWPLFLLIPGILLHVLFFGRLLPPFVLIPGAILTINAFLFFFCIASGWSNMQYLWPIFIVSVAVGLYEYHLFDTYHPKLPRTLAIIMLLTAASFFVIMLVWGWGMYLIAAVFLAVGAWLVVGRKARW
;
A
#
# COMPACT_ATOMS: atom_id res chain seq x y z
N MET A 1 23.88 -14.40 47.75
CA MET A 1 23.24 -15.13 46.64
C MET A 1 24.22 -15.18 45.47
N SER A 2 24.49 -16.35 44.90
CA SER A 2 25.44 -16.45 43.78
C SER A 2 24.89 -15.66 42.59
N ARG A 3 25.77 -14.92 41.90
CA ARG A 3 25.44 -14.09 40.73
C ARG A 3 24.60 -14.85 39.68
N ASN A 4 24.78 -16.17 39.61
CA ASN A 4 24.01 -17.07 38.76
C ASN A 4 22.51 -17.15 39.13
N GLN A 5 22.15 -17.19 40.41
CA GLN A 5 20.74 -17.27 40.81
C GLN A 5 19.98 -15.96 40.57
N TYR A 6 20.65 -14.82 40.69
CA TYR A 6 20.07 -13.53 40.32
C TYR A 6 19.82 -13.44 38.80
N THR A 7 20.77 -13.86 37.97
CA THR A 7 20.62 -13.89 36.51
C THR A 7 19.49 -14.83 36.07
N VAL A 8 19.39 -16.02 36.68
CA VAL A 8 18.32 -16.98 36.37
C VAL A 8 16.96 -16.41 36.78
N GLY A 9 16.84 -15.83 37.98
CA GLY A 9 15.61 -15.17 38.42
C GLY A 9 15.18 -14.01 37.50
N LEU A 10 16.14 -13.20 37.05
CA LEU A 10 15.90 -12.10 36.10
C LEU A 10 15.41 -12.62 34.74
N LEU A 11 15.99 -13.71 34.22
CA LEU A 11 15.55 -14.34 32.97
C LEU A 11 14.10 -14.85 33.06
N PHE A 12 13.74 -15.52 34.16
CA PHE A 12 12.36 -15.96 34.38
C PHE A 12 11.38 -14.80 34.52
N LEU A 13 11.80 -13.70 35.16
CA LEU A 13 10.98 -12.49 35.29
C LEU A 13 10.73 -11.83 33.92
N ILE A 14 11.76 -11.72 33.07
CA ILE A 14 11.63 -11.21 31.71
C ILE A 14 10.75 -12.14 30.86
N ALA A 15 10.97 -13.45 30.93
CA ALA A 15 10.17 -14.43 30.19
C ALA A 15 8.69 -14.38 30.58
N GLY A 16 8.39 -14.31 31.88
CA GLY A 16 7.02 -14.15 32.39
C GLY A 16 6.37 -12.84 31.93
N ALA A 17 7.11 -11.73 31.98
CA ALA A 17 6.63 -10.43 31.48
C ALA A 17 6.33 -10.48 29.98
N VAL A 18 7.20 -11.08 29.16
CA VAL A 18 7.00 -11.25 27.71
C VAL A 18 5.75 -12.09 27.43
N ILE A 19 5.54 -13.21 28.13
CA ILE A 19 4.35 -14.05 27.94
C ILE A 19 3.07 -13.28 28.31
N LEU A 20 3.09 -12.53 29.42
CA LEU A 20 1.96 -11.69 29.81
C LEU A 20 1.67 -10.59 28.79
N LEU A 21 2.71 -9.92 28.26
CA LEU A 21 2.60 -8.94 27.17
C LEU A 21 1.99 -9.55 25.91
N GLY A 22 2.32 -10.80 25.59
CA GLY A 22 1.69 -11.54 24.50
C GLY A 22 0.21 -11.80 24.74
N LYS A 23 -0.16 -12.20 25.96
CA LYS A 23 -1.56 -12.49 26.31
C LYS A 23 -2.47 -11.25 26.26
N ILE A 24 -1.96 -10.08 26.63
CA ILE A 24 -2.71 -8.81 26.52
C ILE A 24 -2.77 -8.27 25.08
N GLY A 25 -2.19 -8.98 24.10
CA GLY A 25 -2.26 -8.64 22.69
C GLY A 25 -1.27 -7.57 22.24
N PHE A 26 -0.28 -7.19 23.06
CA PHE A 26 0.71 -6.16 22.70
C PHE A 26 1.49 -6.54 21.41
N PHE A 27 1.97 -7.78 21.32
CA PHE A 27 2.64 -8.25 20.10
C PHE A 27 1.71 -8.34 18.89
N SER A 28 0.43 -8.64 19.10
CA SER A 28 -0.58 -8.64 18.03
C SER A 28 -0.86 -7.22 17.52
N PHE A 29 -1.00 -6.26 18.43
CA PHE A 29 -1.19 -4.85 18.08
C PHE A 29 0.00 -4.29 17.29
N ILE A 30 1.23 -4.58 17.72
CA ILE A 30 2.43 -4.17 16.99
C ILE A 30 2.50 -4.86 15.64
N GLY A 31 2.31 -6.18 15.61
CA GLY A 31 2.37 -6.97 14.38
C GLY A 31 1.33 -6.56 13.34
N THR A 32 0.16 -6.10 13.76
CA THR A 32 -0.92 -5.70 12.82
C THR A 32 -0.80 -4.26 12.35
N ASN A 33 -0.37 -3.33 13.20
CA ASN A 33 -0.32 -1.90 12.86
C ASN A 33 1.04 -1.42 12.34
N PHE A 34 2.13 -2.06 12.78
CA PHE A 34 3.49 -1.60 12.51
C PHE A 34 4.27 -2.50 11.58
N TRP A 35 3.71 -3.61 11.09
CA TRP A 35 4.42 -4.44 10.12
C TRP A 35 4.86 -3.71 8.84
N PRO A 36 4.16 -2.66 8.33
CA PRO A 36 4.65 -1.93 7.17
C PRO A 36 5.97 -1.21 7.44
N LEU A 37 6.37 -0.98 8.71
CA LEU A 37 7.70 -0.47 9.03
C LEU A 37 8.80 -1.43 8.57
N PHE A 38 8.59 -2.74 8.62
CA PHE A 38 9.56 -3.71 8.11
C PHE A 38 9.75 -3.62 6.60
N LEU A 39 8.81 -3.01 5.87
CA LEU A 39 8.95 -2.69 4.45
C LEU A 39 9.51 -1.28 4.25
N LEU A 40 9.02 -0.31 5.02
CA LEU A 40 9.42 1.09 4.90
C LEU A 40 10.90 1.30 5.24
N ILE A 41 11.39 0.69 6.32
CA ILE A 41 12.78 0.84 6.79
C ILE A 41 13.77 0.41 5.70
N PRO A 42 13.71 -0.81 5.13
CA PRO A 42 14.60 -1.19 4.04
C PRO A 42 14.35 -0.34 2.78
N GLY A 43 13.11 0.02 2.46
CA GLY A 43 12.82 0.89 1.31
C GLY A 43 13.53 2.26 1.40
N ILE A 44 13.44 2.92 2.55
CA ILE A 44 14.15 4.19 2.82
C ILE A 44 15.66 3.95 2.86
N LEU A 45 16.11 2.88 3.51
CA LEU A 45 17.54 2.58 3.61
C LEU A 45 18.17 2.42 2.22
N LEU A 46 17.49 1.76 1.28
CA LEU A 46 17.97 1.62 -0.11
C LEU A 46 18.16 2.99 -0.79
N HIS A 47 17.23 3.93 -0.60
CA HIS A 47 17.38 5.30 -1.09
C HIS A 47 18.54 6.03 -0.41
N VAL A 48 18.64 5.96 0.92
CA VAL A 48 19.71 6.62 1.69
C VAL A 48 21.08 6.09 1.27
N LEU A 49 21.23 4.77 1.09
CA LEU A 49 22.47 4.16 0.65
C LEU A 49 22.82 4.54 -0.80
N PHE A 50 21.82 4.67 -1.68
CA PHE A 50 22.01 5.18 -3.03
C PHE A 50 22.50 6.65 -3.02
N PHE A 51 21.80 7.55 -2.33
CA PHE A 51 22.19 8.97 -2.25
C PHE A 51 23.50 9.18 -1.49
N GLY A 52 23.82 8.29 -0.55
CA GLY A 52 25.13 8.18 0.09
C GLY A 52 26.25 7.65 -0.81
N ARG A 53 25.96 7.37 -2.10
CA ARG A 53 26.89 6.82 -3.10
C ARG A 53 27.49 5.46 -2.73
N LEU A 54 26.79 4.70 -1.86
CA LEU A 54 27.21 3.36 -1.43
C LEU A 54 26.64 2.27 -2.33
N LEU A 55 25.49 2.53 -2.98
CA LEU A 55 24.81 1.56 -3.83
C LEU A 55 24.55 2.12 -5.23
N PRO A 56 24.48 1.24 -6.25
CA PRO A 56 24.22 1.63 -7.63
C PRO A 56 22.75 2.03 -7.87
N PRO A 57 22.46 2.77 -8.98
CA PRO A 57 21.11 3.30 -9.26
C PRO A 57 20.00 2.24 -9.35
N PHE A 58 20.30 1.00 -9.74
CA PHE A 58 19.27 -0.04 -9.89
C PHE A 58 18.52 -0.34 -8.58
N VAL A 59 19.15 -0.03 -7.43
CA VAL A 59 18.60 -0.25 -6.09
C VAL A 59 17.41 0.67 -5.79
N LEU A 60 17.26 1.78 -6.53
CA LEU A 60 16.08 2.65 -6.43
C LEU A 60 14.79 1.93 -6.81
N ILE A 61 14.84 0.93 -7.69
CA ILE A 61 13.65 0.17 -8.10
C ILE A 61 13.02 -0.56 -6.90
N PRO A 62 13.72 -1.47 -6.20
CA PRO A 62 13.17 -2.08 -4.99
C PRO A 62 12.96 -1.06 -3.85
N GLY A 63 13.75 0.01 -3.80
CA GLY A 63 13.56 1.11 -2.84
C GLY A 63 12.17 1.75 -2.97
N ALA A 64 11.80 2.20 -4.17
CA ALA A 64 10.51 2.83 -4.44
C ALA A 64 9.34 1.87 -4.20
N ILE A 65 9.48 0.61 -4.66
CA ILE A 65 8.46 -0.43 -4.46
C ILE A 65 8.17 -0.60 -2.96
N LEU A 66 9.20 -0.78 -2.14
CA LEU A 66 9.06 -0.99 -0.71
C LEU A 66 8.47 0.24 -0.01
N THR A 67 8.96 1.43 -0.32
CA THR A 67 8.52 2.68 0.30
C THR A 67 7.05 2.99 -0.03
N ILE A 68 6.68 2.98 -1.31
CA ILE A 68 5.32 3.32 -1.74
C ILE A 68 4.32 2.28 -1.25
N ASN A 69 4.67 0.98 -1.33
CA ASN A 69 3.78 -0.06 -0.82
C ASN A 69 3.63 0.02 0.70
N ALA A 70 4.68 0.36 1.45
CA ALA A 70 4.56 0.57 2.90
C ALA A 70 3.61 1.72 3.24
N PHE A 71 3.68 2.85 2.52
CA PHE A 71 2.73 3.94 2.69
C PHE A 71 1.29 3.53 2.32
N LEU A 72 1.12 2.74 1.26
CA LEU A 72 -0.18 2.16 0.91
C LEU A 72 -0.72 1.27 2.04
N PHE A 73 0.11 0.44 2.65
CA PHE A 73 -0.32 -0.42 3.76
C PHE A 73 -0.65 0.39 5.01
N PHE A 74 0.12 1.43 5.34
CA PHE A 74 -0.26 2.37 6.41
C PHE A 74 -1.61 3.02 6.14
N PHE A 75 -1.87 3.43 4.90
CA PHE A 75 -3.16 3.97 4.50
C PHE A 75 -4.29 2.96 4.70
N CYS A 76 -4.09 1.69 4.30
CA CYS A 76 -5.08 0.63 4.49
C CYS A 76 -5.33 0.29 5.96
N ILE A 77 -4.31 0.39 6.83
CA ILE A 77 -4.49 0.23 8.28
C ILE A 77 -5.32 1.38 8.85
N ALA A 78 -5.08 2.62 8.42
CA ALA A 78 -5.79 3.79 8.91
C ALA A 78 -7.23 3.92 8.38
N SER A 79 -7.44 3.65 7.09
CA SER A 79 -8.71 3.86 6.39
C SER A 79 -9.55 2.59 6.24
N GLY A 80 -8.98 1.43 6.56
CA GLY A 80 -9.60 0.12 6.38
C GLY A 80 -9.14 -0.61 5.12
N TRP A 81 -8.95 -1.92 5.25
CA TRP A 81 -8.48 -2.81 4.20
C TRP A 81 -9.45 -2.98 3.02
N SER A 82 -10.73 -2.63 3.21
CA SER A 82 -11.71 -2.57 2.12
C SER A 82 -11.31 -1.60 1.01
N ASN A 83 -10.49 -0.59 1.29
CA ASN A 83 -10.00 0.34 0.28
C ASN A 83 -8.97 -0.30 -0.67
N MET A 84 -8.37 -1.44 -0.31
CA MET A 84 -7.40 -2.13 -1.16
C MET A 84 -8.00 -2.50 -2.53
N GLN A 85 -9.32 -2.72 -2.59
CA GLN A 85 -10.02 -2.96 -3.85
C GLN A 85 -9.81 -1.82 -4.84
N TYR A 86 -9.71 -0.56 -4.39
CA TYR A 86 -9.52 0.63 -5.24
C TYR A 86 -8.05 1.02 -5.40
N LEU A 87 -7.21 0.66 -4.43
CA LEU A 87 -5.84 1.13 -4.34
C LEU A 87 -4.81 0.18 -4.96
N TRP A 88 -5.20 -1.04 -5.35
CA TRP A 88 -4.27 -1.99 -5.98
C TRP A 88 -3.50 -1.44 -7.19
N PRO A 89 -3.99 -0.49 -8.03
CA PRO A 89 -3.18 0.05 -9.12
C PRO A 89 -1.92 0.77 -8.64
N ILE A 90 -1.87 1.19 -7.36
CA ILE A 90 -0.69 1.78 -6.73
C ILE A 90 0.48 0.79 -6.70
N PHE A 91 0.26 -0.52 -6.68
CA PHE A 91 1.34 -1.51 -6.82
C PHE A 91 2.03 -1.41 -8.19
N ILE A 92 1.30 -1.08 -9.25
CA ILE A 92 1.89 -0.85 -10.57
C ILE A 92 2.62 0.49 -10.57
N VAL A 93 2.03 1.52 -9.94
CA VAL A 93 2.66 2.83 -9.79
C VAL A 93 3.99 2.72 -9.03
N SER A 94 4.07 1.89 -7.99
CA SER A 94 5.29 1.75 -7.20
C SER A 94 6.47 1.19 -8.02
N VAL A 95 6.19 0.24 -8.93
CA VAL A 95 7.18 -0.24 -9.91
C VAL A 95 7.52 0.85 -10.94
N ALA A 96 6.51 1.57 -11.45
CA ALA A 96 6.71 2.64 -12.42
C ALA A 96 7.59 3.76 -11.87
N VAL A 97 7.37 4.19 -10.62
CA VAL A 97 8.18 5.20 -9.94
C VAL A 97 9.61 4.70 -9.77
N GLY A 98 9.82 3.46 -9.31
CA GLY A 98 11.17 2.90 -9.18
C GLY A 98 11.95 2.84 -10.50
N LEU A 99 11.28 2.47 -11.59
CA LEU A 99 11.89 2.50 -12.94
C LEU A 99 12.18 3.93 -13.42
N TYR A 100 11.32 4.88 -13.08
CA TYR A 100 11.52 6.29 -13.41
C TYR A 100 12.69 6.90 -12.62
N GLU A 101 12.77 6.64 -11.32
CA GLU A 101 13.91 7.04 -10.48
C GLU A 101 15.21 6.44 -11.00
N TYR A 102 15.21 5.14 -11.35
CA TYR A 102 16.36 4.50 -11.96
C TYR A 102 16.80 5.22 -13.25
N HIS A 103 15.88 5.56 -14.14
CA HIS A 103 16.21 6.33 -15.36
C HIS A 103 16.79 7.71 -15.06
N LEU A 104 16.24 8.41 -14.06
CA LEU A 104 16.62 9.77 -13.72
C LEU A 104 18.02 9.84 -13.11
N PHE A 105 18.39 8.84 -12.31
CA PHE A 105 19.62 8.84 -11.53
C PHE A 105 20.74 7.95 -12.11
N ASP A 106 20.45 7.14 -13.14
CA ASP A 106 21.48 6.43 -13.90
C ASP A 106 22.19 7.38 -14.88
N THR A 107 23.52 7.37 -14.87
CA THR A 107 24.39 8.22 -15.70
C THR A 107 24.13 8.07 -17.20
N TYR A 108 23.70 6.88 -17.66
CA TYR A 108 23.46 6.61 -19.07
C TYR A 108 22.05 6.99 -19.53
N HIS A 109 21.16 7.40 -18.61
CA HIS A 109 19.76 7.73 -18.86
C HIS A 109 19.10 6.76 -19.86
N PRO A 110 19.09 5.44 -19.56
CA PRO A 110 18.62 4.43 -20.50
C PRO A 110 17.17 4.71 -20.90
N LYS A 111 16.88 4.74 -22.20
CA LYS A 111 15.53 5.07 -22.71
C LYS A 111 14.49 4.01 -22.34
N LEU A 112 14.92 2.75 -22.16
CA LEU A 112 14.04 1.61 -21.92
C LEU A 112 13.28 1.72 -20.57
N PRO A 113 13.94 1.92 -19.40
CA PRO A 113 13.24 2.10 -18.13
C PRO A 113 12.24 3.24 -18.11
N ARG A 114 12.55 4.36 -18.79
CA ARG A 114 11.61 5.48 -18.93
C ARG A 114 10.35 5.07 -19.67
N THR A 115 10.51 4.41 -20.82
CA THR A 115 9.37 3.95 -21.62
C THR A 115 8.52 2.96 -20.84
N LEU A 116 9.15 2.01 -20.14
CA LEU A 116 8.45 1.04 -19.29
C LEU A 116 7.72 1.73 -18.13
N ALA A 117 8.35 2.69 -17.45
CA ALA A 117 7.73 3.47 -16.39
C ALA A 117 6.47 4.20 -16.88
N ILE A 118 6.54 4.84 -18.05
CA ILE A 118 5.40 5.55 -18.64
C ILE A 118 4.28 4.57 -19.00
N ILE A 119 4.60 3.45 -19.64
CA ILE A 119 3.61 2.42 -20.00
C ILE A 119 2.92 1.87 -18.74
N MET A 120 3.68 1.55 -17.70
CA MET A 120 3.14 1.06 -16.43
C MET A 120 2.26 2.11 -15.74
N LEU A 121 2.68 3.38 -15.75
CA LEU A 121 1.91 4.47 -15.15
C LEU A 121 0.60 4.72 -15.91
N LEU A 122 0.63 4.70 -17.24
CA LEU A 122 -0.58 4.79 -18.08
C LEU A 122 -1.50 3.59 -17.87
N THR A 123 -0.94 2.40 -17.69
CA THR A 123 -1.70 1.17 -17.41
C THR A 123 -2.39 1.26 -16.05
N ALA A 124 -1.66 1.67 -15.01
CA ALA A 124 -2.20 1.89 -13.68
C ALA A 124 -3.29 2.97 -13.68
N ALA A 125 -3.07 4.08 -14.38
CA ALA A 125 -4.05 5.15 -14.52
C ALA A 125 -5.30 4.67 -15.25
N SER A 126 -5.16 3.87 -16.31
CA SER A 126 -6.30 3.29 -17.04
C SER A 126 -7.13 2.38 -16.13
N PHE A 127 -6.49 1.51 -15.36
CA PHE A 127 -7.20 0.65 -14.39
C PHE A 127 -7.90 1.47 -13.30
N PHE A 128 -7.24 2.50 -12.79
CA PHE A 128 -7.83 3.38 -11.79
C PHE A 128 -9.08 4.11 -12.33
N VAL A 129 -9.00 4.63 -13.57
CA VAL A 129 -10.13 5.28 -14.25
C VAL A 129 -11.27 4.30 -14.51
N ILE A 130 -10.98 3.12 -15.05
CA ILE A 130 -12.00 2.07 -15.29
C ILE A 130 -12.71 1.74 -13.98
N MET A 131 -11.96 1.62 -12.89
CA MET A 131 -12.53 1.29 -11.60
C MET A 131 -13.42 2.40 -11.04
N LEU A 132 -12.99 3.66 -11.17
CA LEU A 132 -13.80 4.82 -10.79
C LEU A 132 -15.10 4.86 -11.60
N VAL A 133 -15.00 4.65 -12.93
CA VAL A 133 -16.15 4.62 -13.85
C VAL A 133 -17.07 3.45 -13.56
N TRP A 134 -16.56 2.26 -13.23
CA TRP A 134 -17.40 1.10 -12.92
C TRP A 134 -18.14 1.28 -11.59
N GLY A 135 -17.45 1.83 -10.58
CA GLY A 135 -18.06 2.19 -9.31
C GLY A 135 -19.18 3.21 -9.49
N TRP A 136 -18.91 4.31 -10.18
CA TRP A 136 -19.90 5.38 -10.43
C TRP A 136 -20.98 4.99 -11.45
N GLY A 137 -20.63 4.14 -12.41
CA GLY A 137 -21.50 3.69 -13.49
C GLY A 137 -22.70 2.89 -12.99
N MET A 138 -22.52 2.10 -11.93
CA MET A 138 -23.63 1.40 -11.28
C MET A 138 -24.65 2.38 -10.68
N TYR A 139 -24.22 3.51 -10.12
CA TYR A 139 -25.13 4.54 -9.62
C TYR A 139 -25.86 5.26 -10.75
N LEU A 140 -25.20 5.53 -11.87
CA LEU A 140 -25.85 6.10 -13.06
C LEU A 140 -26.89 5.15 -13.64
N ILE A 141 -26.58 3.86 -13.76
CA ILE A 141 -27.54 2.84 -14.19
C ILE A 141 -28.72 2.77 -13.22
N ALA A 142 -28.47 2.76 -11.91
CA ALA A 142 -29.52 2.77 -10.89
C ALA A 142 -30.41 4.02 -10.99
N ALA A 143 -29.82 5.20 -11.19
CA ALA A 143 -30.55 6.46 -11.35
C ALA A 143 -31.43 6.43 -12.61
N VAL A 144 -30.95 5.88 -13.72
CA VAL A 144 -31.74 5.69 -14.95
C VAL A 144 -32.91 4.75 -14.69
N PHE A 145 -32.69 3.61 -14.03
CA PHE A 145 -33.76 2.67 -13.68
C PHE A 145 -34.79 3.30 -12.75
N LEU A 146 -34.37 4.10 -11.77
CA LEU A 146 -35.26 4.85 -10.90
C LEU A 146 -36.08 5.88 -11.66
N ALA A 147 -35.47 6.64 -12.57
CA ALA A 147 -36.16 7.62 -13.41
C ALA A 147 -37.18 6.97 -14.35
N VAL A 148 -36.81 5.87 -15.00
CA VAL A 148 -37.70 5.08 -15.88
C VAL A 148 -38.85 4.47 -15.08
N GLY A 149 -38.56 3.90 -13.90
CA GLY A 149 -39.58 3.37 -13.00
C GLY A 149 -40.57 4.43 -12.53
N ALA A 150 -40.07 5.60 -12.11
CA ALA A 150 -40.91 6.73 -11.71
C ALA A 150 -41.80 7.21 -12.86
N TRP A 151 -41.24 7.34 -14.07
CA TRP A 151 -41.99 7.72 -15.26
C TRP A 151 -43.14 6.75 -15.56
N LEU A 152 -42.87 5.44 -15.51
CA LEU A 152 -43.88 4.41 -15.79
C LEU A 152 -45.03 4.41 -14.78
N VAL A 153 -44.77 4.72 -13.51
CA VAL A 153 -45.80 4.79 -12.47
C VAL A 153 -46.66 6.04 -12.62
N VAL A 154 -46.04 7.19 -12.86
CA VAL A 154 -46.77 8.46 -13.05
C VAL A 154 -47.56 8.43 -14.36
N GLY A 155 -46.99 7.91 -15.44
CA GLY A 155 -47.66 7.77 -16.74
C GLY A 155 -48.85 6.81 -16.75
N ARG A 156 -48.91 5.84 -15.82
CA ARG A 156 -50.09 4.96 -15.66
C ARG A 156 -51.22 5.60 -14.85
N LYS A 157 -50.91 6.49 -13.90
CA LYS A 157 -51.94 7.23 -13.14
C LYS A 157 -52.68 8.28 -13.97
N ALA A 158 -52.15 8.69 -15.12
CA ALA A 158 -52.78 9.67 -16.01
C ALA A 158 -53.78 9.07 -17.02
N ARG A 159 -53.98 7.74 -17.04
CA ARG A 159 -54.89 7.05 -17.98
C ARG A 159 -56.11 6.37 -17.32
N TRP A 160 -56.37 6.65 -16.04
CA TRP A 160 -57.58 6.28 -15.31
C TRP A 160 -58.25 7.55 -14.81
#